data_AF-A0A4Y2SSA9-F1
#
_entry.id   AF-A0A4Y2SSA9-F1
#
_cell.length_a   1.000
_cell.length_b   1.000
_cell.length_c   1.000
_cell.angle_alpha   90.00
_cell.angle_beta   90.00
_cell.angle_gamma   90.00
#
_symmetry.space_group_name_H-M   'P 1'
#
loop_
_entity.id
_entity.type
_entity.pdbx_description
1 polymer ?
#
loop_
_entity_poly.entity_id
_entity_poly.type
_entity_poly.pdbx_seq_one_letter_code
_entity_poly.pdbx_strand_id
1 'polypeptide(L)'
;MRQIVYMKQEAHYKWLIKQKCRASFELFCQQLVANNAFDLPYKIAAGKIRKQTVLQSVKTSNGQFTNTIEETIQTIVQALFPTDDSTQETHVQRKKRETVNTYSSTILDKQFTKQEITYAISTMKKKKAPGINGISIEIIKELHDMNPDILHYTYNKCLELGIIPET
;
A
#
# COMPACT_ATOMS: atom_id res chain seq x y z
N MET A 1 49.03 -24.70 -12.88
CA MET A 1 48.73 -25.08 -11.48
C MET A 1 47.57 -24.30 -10.83
N ARG A 2 47.56 -22.95 -10.81
CA ARG A 2 46.51 -22.16 -10.11
C ARG A 2 45.07 -22.42 -10.58
N GLN A 3 44.83 -22.56 -11.89
CA GLN A 3 43.50 -22.81 -12.45
C GLN A 3 42.92 -24.17 -12.03
N ILE A 4 43.76 -25.22 -11.99
CA ILE A 4 43.35 -26.56 -11.55
C ILE A 4 42.94 -26.53 -10.07
N VAL A 5 43.69 -25.81 -9.24
CA VAL A 5 43.35 -25.62 -7.81
C VAL A 5 42.03 -24.88 -7.66
N TYR A 6 41.81 -23.80 -8.42
CA TYR A 6 40.55 -23.04 -8.41
C TYR A 6 39.35 -23.92 -8.79
N MET A 7 39.41 -24.64 -9.92
CA MET A 7 38.31 -25.49 -10.37
C MET A 7 37.99 -26.61 -9.36
N LYS A 8 39.02 -27.16 -8.70
CA LYS A 8 38.84 -28.15 -7.62
C LYS A 8 38.11 -27.54 -6.41
N GLN A 9 38.49 -26.33 -5.99
CA GLN A 9 37.83 -25.64 -4.87
C GLN A 9 36.41 -25.22 -5.23
N GLU A 10 36.17 -24.75 -6.45
CA GLU A 10 34.84 -24.40 -6.94
C GLU A 10 33.91 -25.62 -6.97
N ALA A 11 34.38 -26.76 -7.48
CA ALA A 11 33.63 -28.01 -7.48
C ALA A 11 33.32 -28.48 -6.05
N HIS A 12 34.29 -28.39 -5.14
CA HIS A 12 34.11 -28.70 -3.73
C HIS A 12 33.08 -27.78 -3.07
N TYR A 13 33.14 -26.47 -3.34
CA TYR A 13 32.18 -25.50 -2.82
C TYR A 13 30.76 -25.73 -3.36
N LYS A 14 30.61 -25.99 -4.65
CA LYS A 14 29.31 -26.35 -5.26
C LYS A 14 28.76 -27.64 -4.65
N TRP A 15 29.62 -28.62 -4.39
CA TRP A 15 29.23 -29.86 -3.72
C TRP A 15 28.77 -29.61 -2.27
N LEU A 16 29.49 -28.78 -1.52
CA LEU A 16 29.11 -28.37 -0.16
C LEU A 16 27.75 -27.66 -0.14
N ILE A 17 27.48 -26.75 -1.08
CA ILE A 17 26.17 -26.09 -1.20
C ILE A 17 25.08 -27.12 -1.43
N LYS A 18 25.27 -28.06 -2.36
CA LYS A 18 24.28 -29.12 -2.66
C LYS A 18 24.02 -30.01 -1.44
N GLN A 19 25.08 -30.41 -0.73
CA GLN A 19 25.00 -31.18 0.52
C GLN A 19 24.20 -30.43 1.58
N LYS A 20 24.54 -29.16 1.86
CA LYS A 20 23.83 -28.34 2.85
C LYS A 20 22.38 -28.06 2.46
N CYS A 21 22.12 -27.81 1.18
CA CYS A 21 20.77 -27.61 0.66
C CYS A 21 19.91 -28.87 0.85
N ARG A 22 20.45 -30.04 0.52
CA ARG A 22 19.75 -31.32 0.73
C ARG A 22 19.47 -31.59 2.21
N ALA A 23 20.47 -31.44 3.07
CA ALA A 23 20.30 -31.65 4.52
C ALA A 23 19.26 -30.69 5.12
N SER A 24 19.27 -29.42 4.70
CA SER A 24 18.27 -28.42 5.11
C SER A 24 16.86 -28.81 4.64
N PHE A 25 16.74 -29.28 3.39
CA PHE A 25 15.47 -29.74 2.84
C PHE A 25 14.94 -30.99 3.54
N GLU A 26 15.80 -31.97 3.82
CA GLU A 26 15.42 -33.18 4.57
C GLU A 26 14.92 -32.84 5.98
N LEU A 27 15.61 -31.93 6.68
CA LEU A 27 15.19 -31.44 8.00
C LEU A 27 13.85 -30.69 7.93
N PHE A 28 13.66 -29.85 6.91
CA PHE A 28 12.39 -29.18 6.64
C PHE A 28 11.25 -30.18 6.41
N CYS A 29 11.46 -31.22 5.59
CA CYS A 29 10.47 -32.26 5.35
C CYS A 29 10.10 -33.02 6.63
N GLN A 30 11.07 -33.36 7.48
CA GLN A 30 10.83 -34.02 8.77
C GLN A 30 9.95 -33.15 9.69
N GLN A 31 10.27 -31.86 9.82
CA GLN A 31 9.49 -30.91 10.62
C GLN A 31 8.06 -30.75 10.09
N LEU A 32 7.88 -30.80 8.77
CA LEU A 32 6.58 -30.61 8.14
C LEU A 32 5.67 -31.82 8.32
N VAL A 33 6.21 -33.03 8.14
CA VAL A 33 5.47 -34.29 8.36
C VAL A 33 5.03 -34.42 9.82
N ALA A 34 5.87 -33.98 10.77
CA ALA A 34 5.53 -34.00 12.20
C ALA A 34 4.31 -33.11 12.56
N ASN A 35 4.10 -32.01 11.83
CA ASN A 35 2.97 -31.11 12.06
C ASN A 35 1.74 -31.47 11.21
N ASN A 36 1.90 -31.56 9.88
CA ASN A 36 0.83 -31.93 8.95
C ASN A 36 1.42 -32.30 7.57
N ALA A 37 1.44 -33.60 7.25
CA ALA A 37 2.00 -34.11 6.01
C ALA A 37 1.29 -33.63 4.72
N PHE A 38 0.06 -33.12 4.80
CA PHE A 38 -0.77 -32.75 3.65
C PHE A 38 -0.91 -31.25 3.42
N ASP A 39 -0.62 -30.40 4.41
CA ASP A 39 -0.84 -28.96 4.33
C ASP A 39 0.06 -28.29 3.26
N LEU A 40 1.36 -28.59 3.24
CA LEU A 40 2.26 -28.02 2.24
C LEU A 40 1.99 -28.54 0.82
N PRO A 41 1.87 -29.86 0.57
CA PRO A 41 1.49 -30.36 -0.76
C PRO A 41 0.19 -29.74 -1.27
N TYR A 42 -0.82 -29.59 -0.41
CA TYR A 42 -2.06 -28.91 -0.74
C TYR A 42 -1.84 -27.43 -1.08
N LYS A 43 -1.10 -26.68 -0.25
CA LYS A 43 -0.81 -25.26 -0.53
C LYS A 43 -0.04 -25.06 -1.84
N ILE A 44 0.89 -25.96 -2.16
CA ILE A 44 1.62 -25.95 -3.44
C ILE A 44 0.66 -26.19 -4.60
N ALA A 45 -0.13 -27.27 -4.55
CA ALA A 45 -1.07 -27.64 -5.62
C ALA A 45 -2.17 -26.59 -5.82
N ALA A 46 -2.67 -25.99 -4.74
CA ALA A 46 -3.70 -24.96 -4.77
C ALA A 46 -3.16 -23.54 -5.02
N GLY A 47 -1.85 -23.37 -5.21
CA GLY A 47 -1.23 -22.04 -5.41
C GLY A 47 -1.35 -21.10 -4.21
N LYS A 48 -1.55 -21.64 -3.00
CA LYS A 48 -1.74 -20.89 -1.74
C LYS A 48 -0.42 -20.62 -1.00
N ILE A 49 0.72 -20.87 -1.64
CA ILE A 49 2.03 -20.54 -1.08
C ILE A 49 2.22 -19.02 -1.14
N ARG A 50 2.29 -18.39 0.03
CA ARG A 50 2.67 -16.99 0.14
C ARG A 50 4.12 -16.85 -0.34
N LYS A 51 4.32 -16.16 -1.46
CA LYS A 51 5.67 -15.73 -1.86
C LYS A 51 6.16 -14.70 -0.86
N GLN A 52 7.33 -14.94 -0.28
CA GLN A 52 7.96 -13.93 0.55
C GLN A 52 8.29 -12.71 -0.32
N THR A 53 7.82 -11.54 0.08
CA THR A 53 8.25 -10.29 -0.55
C THR A 53 9.73 -10.11 -0.25
N VAL A 54 10.57 -10.27 -1.27
CA VAL A 54 12.00 -9.97 -1.17
C VAL A 54 12.19 -8.54 -1.64
N LEU A 55 12.45 -7.63 -0.70
CA LEU A 55 12.86 -6.27 -1.02
C LEU A 55 14.33 -6.33 -1.48
N GLN A 56 14.58 -5.91 -2.71
CA GLN A 56 15.94 -5.77 -3.24
C GLN A 56 16.58 -4.51 -2.66
N SER A 57 17.91 -4.50 -2.55
CA SER A 57 18.64 -3.31 -2.15
C SER A 57 18.40 -2.16 -3.12
N VAL A 58 18.28 -0.95 -2.58
CA VAL A 58 18.06 0.27 -3.37
C VAL A 58 19.27 1.19 -3.24
N LYS A 59 19.43 2.09 -4.20
CA LYS A 59 20.50 3.08 -4.19
C LYS A 59 20.07 4.28 -3.36
N THR A 60 20.86 4.62 -2.34
CA THR A 60 20.66 5.80 -1.50
C THR A 60 20.99 7.09 -2.28
N SER A 61 20.61 8.24 -1.73
CA SER A 61 20.96 9.57 -2.28
C SER A 61 22.48 9.77 -2.42
N ASN A 62 23.27 9.09 -1.58
CA ASN A 62 24.73 9.11 -1.60
C ASN A 62 25.33 8.12 -2.62
N GLY A 63 24.48 7.39 -3.36
CA GLY A 63 24.89 6.47 -4.40
C GLY A 63 25.33 5.08 -3.93
N GLN A 64 25.21 4.77 -2.64
CA GLN A 64 25.52 3.46 -2.06
C GLN A 64 24.28 2.55 -2.08
N PHE A 65 24.47 1.23 -2.13
CA PHE A 65 23.35 0.29 -1.99
C PHE A 65 23.04 0.02 -0.52
N THR A 66 21.75 -0.09 -0.19
CA THR A 66 21.29 -0.48 1.14
C THR A 66 21.68 -1.91 1.48
N ASN A 67 22.03 -2.15 2.75
CA ASN A 67 22.54 -3.44 3.21
C ASN A 67 21.52 -4.19 4.08
N THR A 68 20.55 -3.49 4.66
CA THR A 68 19.48 -4.10 5.47
C THR A 68 18.10 -3.83 4.87
N ILE A 69 17.13 -4.65 5.26
CA ILE A 69 15.73 -4.48 4.83
C ILE A 69 15.17 -3.18 5.42
N GLU A 70 15.49 -2.88 6.67
CA GLU A 70 15.08 -1.65 7.36
C GLU A 70 15.59 -0.40 6.65
N GLU A 71 16.88 -0.39 6.29
CA GLU A 71 17.50 0.71 5.53
C GLU A 71 16.88 0.86 4.14
N THR A 72 16.57 -0.27 3.48
CA THR A 72 15.89 -0.31 2.19
C THR A 72 14.50 0.32 2.29
N ILE A 73 13.70 -0.09 3.28
CA ILE A 73 12.36 0.45 3.53
C ILE A 73 12.45 1.95 3.83
N GLN A 74 13.35 2.35 4.73
CA GLN A 74 13.49 3.76 5.11
C GLN A 74 13.90 4.63 3.93
N THR A 75 14.83 4.16 3.09
CA THR A 75 15.25 4.88 1.88
C THR A 75 14.10 5.03 0.89
N ILE A 76 13.30 3.98 0.67
CA ILE A 76 12.12 4.04 -0.20
C ILE A 76 11.09 5.03 0.36
N VAL A 77 10.79 4.93 1.65
CA VAL A 77 9.80 5.80 2.30
C VAL A 77 10.22 7.26 2.21
N GLN A 78 11.48 7.58 2.52
CA GLN A 78 11.99 8.96 2.44
C GLN A 78 11.98 9.52 1.01
N ALA A 79 12.25 8.68 0.01
CA ALA A 79 12.25 9.11 -1.39
C ALA A 79 10.84 9.33 -1.95
N LEU A 80 9.87 8.47 -1.58
CA LEU A 80 8.50 8.52 -2.10
C LEU A 80 7.57 9.41 -1.26
N PHE A 81 7.86 9.57 0.02
CA PHE A 81 7.08 10.34 0.99
C PHE A 81 8.01 11.27 1.77
N PRO A 82 8.61 12.27 1.11
CA PRO A 82 9.48 13.23 1.77
C PRO A 82 8.72 13.99 2.85
N THR A 83 9.39 14.29 3.96
CA THR A 83 8.83 15.13 5.03
C THR A 83 8.53 16.53 4.49
N ASP A 84 7.33 17.02 4.76
CA ASP A 84 6.94 18.39 4.41
C ASP A 84 7.58 19.40 5.38
N ASP A 85 8.73 19.97 5.00
CA ASP A 85 9.48 20.95 5.79
C ASP A 85 9.58 22.28 5.05
N SER A 86 8.91 23.31 5.58
CA SER A 86 8.88 24.66 5.01
C SER A 86 10.26 25.35 4.97
N THR A 87 11.22 24.91 5.79
CA THR A 87 12.56 25.49 5.85
C THR A 87 13.46 25.05 4.70
N GLN A 88 13.20 23.88 4.11
CA GLN A 88 13.98 23.28 3.02
C GLN A 88 13.35 23.53 1.64
N GLU A 89 12.31 24.36 1.56
CA GLU A 89 11.59 24.61 0.32
C GLU A 89 12.42 25.43 -0.68
N THR A 90 12.38 25.00 -1.94
CA THR A 90 12.75 25.83 -3.08
C THR A 90 11.80 27.02 -3.21
N HIS A 91 12.25 28.10 -3.87
CA HIS A 91 11.42 29.28 -4.13
C HIS A 91 10.07 28.94 -4.81
N VAL A 92 10.05 27.95 -5.71
CA VAL A 92 8.82 27.50 -6.39
C VAL A 92 7.86 26.81 -5.42
N GLN A 93 8.37 25.96 -4.54
CA GLN A 93 7.57 25.26 -3.52
C GLN A 93 6.95 26.26 -2.53
N ARG A 94 7.76 27.20 -2.03
CA ARG A 94 7.29 28.25 -1.11
C ARG A 94 6.16 29.05 -1.72
N LYS A 95 6.32 29.53 -2.96
CA LYS A 95 5.29 30.29 -3.66
C LYS A 95 3.99 29.49 -3.83
N LYS A 96 4.08 28.18 -4.09
CA LYS A 96 2.89 27.30 -4.14
C LYS A 96 2.22 27.21 -2.77
N ARG A 97 2.97 26.99 -1.68
CA ARG A 97 2.42 26.96 -0.32
C ARG A 97 1.75 28.29 0.03
N GLU A 98 2.40 29.41 -0.25
CA GLU A 98 1.84 30.75 -0.05
C GLU A 98 0.54 30.92 -0.85
N THR A 99 0.52 30.50 -2.12
CA THR A 99 -0.68 30.59 -2.97
C THR A 99 -1.83 29.78 -2.38
N VAL A 100 -1.57 28.56 -1.88
CA VAL A 100 -2.59 27.70 -1.27
C VAL A 100 -3.05 28.25 0.08
N ASN A 101 -2.13 28.68 0.94
CA ASN A 101 -2.45 29.18 2.27
C ASN A 101 -3.19 30.53 2.24
N THR A 102 -2.90 31.35 1.22
CA THR A 102 -3.59 32.63 1.00
C THR A 102 -4.77 32.51 0.05
N TYR A 103 -5.05 31.31 -0.46
CA TYR A 103 -6.20 31.06 -1.32
C TYR A 103 -7.48 31.30 -0.51
N SER A 104 -8.20 32.36 -0.88
CA SER A 104 -9.53 32.66 -0.38
C SER A 104 -10.40 32.91 -1.60
N SER A 105 -11.31 31.97 -1.87
CA SER A 105 -12.34 32.13 -2.88
C SER A 105 -13.67 32.38 -2.19
N THR A 106 -14.31 33.49 -2.54
CA THR A 106 -15.72 33.74 -2.21
C THR A 106 -16.66 33.07 -3.22
N ILE A 107 -16.11 32.50 -4.30
CA ILE A 107 -16.86 31.79 -5.31
C ILE A 107 -17.07 30.36 -4.80
N LEU A 108 -18.29 30.08 -4.36
CA LEU A 108 -18.75 28.72 -4.08
C LEU A 108 -18.86 27.96 -5.39
N ASP A 109 -18.46 26.68 -5.36
CA ASP A 109 -18.75 25.78 -6.46
C ASP A 109 -20.25 25.67 -6.70
N LYS A 110 -20.60 25.24 -7.92
CA LYS A 110 -22.00 25.02 -8.28
C LYS A 110 -22.60 23.94 -7.37
N GLN A 111 -23.85 24.17 -6.92
CA GLN A 111 -24.60 23.18 -6.17
C GLN A 111 -24.69 21.85 -6.92
N PHE A 112 -24.55 20.75 -6.17
CA PHE A 112 -24.78 19.41 -6.67
C PHE A 112 -26.23 19.27 -7.13
N THR A 113 -26.43 18.64 -8.27
CA THR A 113 -27.74 18.27 -8.80
C THR A 113 -28.22 16.95 -8.20
N LYS A 114 -29.53 16.73 -8.18
CA LYS A 114 -30.09 15.44 -7.72
C LYS A 114 -29.54 14.26 -8.53
N GLN A 115 -29.35 14.45 -9.84
CA GLN A 115 -28.81 13.43 -10.74
C GLN A 115 -27.37 13.04 -10.39
N GLU A 116 -26.51 14.01 -10.07
CA GLU A 116 -25.13 13.74 -9.63
C GLU A 116 -25.11 12.92 -8.35
N ILE A 117 -25.96 13.26 -7.38
CA ILE A 117 -26.07 12.52 -6.12
C ILE A 117 -26.58 11.10 -6.36
N THR A 118 -27.66 10.93 -7.11
CA THR A 118 -28.22 9.61 -7.45
C THR A 118 -27.20 8.77 -8.22
N TYR A 119 -26.50 9.35 -9.19
CA TYR A 119 -25.45 8.66 -9.93
C TYR A 119 -24.33 8.22 -8.98
N ALA A 120 -23.78 9.12 -8.16
CA ALA A 120 -22.72 8.82 -7.22
C ALA A 120 -23.10 7.65 -6.30
N ILE A 121 -24.28 7.68 -5.68
CA ILE A 121 -24.78 6.63 -4.79
C ILE A 121 -24.97 5.32 -5.54
N SER A 122 -25.52 5.34 -6.75
CA SER A 122 -25.74 4.12 -7.54
C SER A 122 -24.44 3.37 -7.83
N THR A 123 -23.35 4.10 -8.14
CA THR A 123 -22.03 3.54 -8.45
C THR A 123 -21.27 2.96 -7.24
N MET A 124 -21.71 3.26 -6.01
CA MET A 124 -21.08 2.72 -4.81
C MET A 124 -21.28 1.21 -4.70
N LYS A 125 -20.17 0.47 -4.51
CA LYS A 125 -20.20 -0.99 -4.37
C LYS A 125 -20.56 -1.39 -2.94
N LYS A 126 -21.58 -2.24 -2.76
CA LYS A 126 -21.93 -2.83 -1.47
C LYS A 126 -20.77 -3.68 -0.91
N LYS A 127 -20.82 -4.01 0.39
CA LYS A 127 -19.81 -4.81 1.13
C LYS A 127 -18.42 -4.18 1.20
N LYS A 128 -18.32 -2.86 1.07
CA LYS A 128 -17.10 -2.12 1.43
C LYS A 128 -17.11 -1.88 2.93
N ALA A 129 -15.91 -1.79 3.52
CA ALA A 129 -15.78 -1.42 4.92
C ALA A 129 -16.40 -0.02 5.13
N PRO A 130 -17.20 0.18 6.18
CA PRO A 130 -17.71 1.50 6.53
C PRO A 130 -16.55 2.44 6.90
N GLY A 131 -16.81 3.75 6.81
CA GLY A 131 -15.88 4.76 7.33
C GLY A 131 -15.79 4.71 8.86
N ILE A 132 -14.98 5.60 9.43
CA ILE A 132 -14.82 5.71 10.89
C ILE A 132 -16.14 6.04 11.62
N ASN A 133 -17.05 6.73 10.92
CA ASN A 133 -18.42 7.02 11.40
C ASN A 133 -19.35 5.79 11.43
N GLY A 134 -18.92 4.62 10.96
CA GLY A 134 -19.72 3.39 10.96
C GLY A 134 -20.87 3.35 9.94
N ILE A 135 -21.04 4.37 9.11
CA ILE A 135 -22.11 4.40 8.10
C ILE A 135 -21.69 3.55 6.91
N SER A 136 -22.43 2.46 6.67
CA SER A 136 -22.19 1.57 5.52
C SER A 136 -22.82 2.10 4.23
N ILE A 137 -22.33 1.62 3.09
CA ILE A 137 -22.89 1.97 1.78
C ILE A 137 -24.33 1.46 1.65
N GLU A 138 -24.66 0.35 2.29
CA GLU A 138 -26.02 -0.18 2.35
C GLU A 138 -26.97 0.82 3.04
N ILE A 139 -26.55 1.44 4.15
CA ILE A 139 -27.33 2.47 4.83
C ILE A 139 -27.51 3.70 3.93
N ILE A 140 -26.45 4.15 3.25
CA ILE A 140 -26.53 5.30 2.34
C ILE A 140 -27.51 5.03 1.19
N LYS A 141 -27.47 3.82 0.62
CA LYS A 141 -28.38 3.41 -0.46
C LYS A 141 -29.82 3.35 0.02
N GLU A 142 -30.08 2.70 1.15
CA GLU A 142 -31.43 2.61 1.71
C GLU A 142 -31.97 4.00 2.07
N LEU A 143 -31.13 4.87 2.64
CA LEU A 143 -31.49 6.25 2.96
C LEU A 143 -31.89 7.03 1.71
N HIS A 144 -31.14 6.88 0.61
CA HIS A 144 -31.45 7.53 -0.66
C HIS A 144 -32.72 6.98 -1.29
N ASP A 145 -32.95 5.67 -1.20
CA ASP A 145 -34.16 5.02 -1.72
C ASP A 145 -35.42 5.47 -0.94
N MET A 146 -35.29 5.67 0.38
CA MET A 146 -36.37 6.20 1.22
C MET A 146 -36.62 7.70 1.00
N ASN A 147 -35.55 8.50 0.89
CA ASN A 147 -35.64 9.94 0.67
C ASN A 147 -34.45 10.44 -0.15
N PRO A 148 -34.60 10.61 -1.48
CA PRO A 148 -33.48 11.02 -2.33
C PRO A 148 -33.02 12.45 -2.06
N ASP A 149 -33.85 13.27 -1.42
CA ASP A 149 -33.58 14.68 -1.18
C ASP A 149 -32.70 14.92 0.05
N ILE A 150 -32.64 13.98 1.00
CA ILE A 150 -31.92 14.19 2.27
C ILE A 150 -30.42 14.42 2.03
N LEU A 151 -29.77 13.55 1.27
CA LEU A 151 -28.35 13.65 0.96
C LEU A 151 -28.07 14.84 0.04
N HIS A 152 -28.96 15.11 -0.92
CA HIS A 152 -28.86 16.26 -1.81
C HIS A 152 -28.89 17.59 -1.03
N TYR A 153 -29.81 17.72 -0.08
CA TYR A 153 -29.90 18.90 0.79
C TYR A 153 -28.68 19.00 1.71
N THR A 154 -28.31 17.91 2.39
CA THR A 154 -27.17 17.91 3.32
C THR A 154 -25.87 18.31 2.62
N TYR A 155 -25.56 17.71 1.46
CA TYR A 155 -24.32 18.04 0.74
C TYR A 155 -24.29 19.47 0.20
N ASN A 156 -25.42 19.97 -0.31
CA ASN A 156 -25.49 21.36 -0.74
C ASN A 156 -25.43 22.35 0.43
N LYS A 157 -25.95 21.97 1.61
CA LYS A 157 -25.81 22.81 2.81
C LYS A 157 -24.37 22.83 3.32
N CYS A 158 -23.68 21.69 3.31
CA CYS A 158 -22.24 21.62 3.58
C CYS A 158 -21.43 22.51 2.63
N LEU A 159 -21.76 22.48 1.33
CA LEU A 159 -21.14 23.32 0.32
C LEU A 159 -21.39 24.81 0.59
N GLU A 160 -22.63 25.20 0.85
CA GLU A 160 -23.02 26.59 1.16
C GLU A 160 -22.29 27.13 2.40
N LEU A 161 -22.15 26.29 3.43
CA LEU A 161 -21.48 26.66 4.69
C LEU A 161 -19.95 26.58 4.61
N GLY A 162 -19.39 25.96 3.56
CA GLY A 162 -17.96 25.67 3.47
C GLY A 162 -17.46 24.69 4.53
N ILE A 163 -18.33 23.80 5.02
CA ILE A 163 -18.02 22.84 6.10
C ILE A 163 -17.97 21.43 5.53
N ILE A 164 -16.87 20.73 5.81
CA ILE A 164 -16.78 19.28 5.63
C ILE A 164 -17.28 18.63 6.93
N PRO A 165 -18.26 17.71 6.88
CA PRO A 165 -18.72 17.01 8.09
C PRO A 165 -17.56 16.34 8.80
N GLU A 166 -17.48 16.54 10.12
CA GLU A 166 -16.52 15.82 10.96
C GLU A 166 -16.83 14.31 10.93
N THR A 167 -15.76 13.51 11.07
CA THR A 167 -15.81 12.04 10.91
C THR A 167 -16.06 11.33 12.22
#